data_AF-A0A510G706-F1
#
_entry.id   AF-A0A510G706-F1
#
_cell.length_a   1.000
_cell.length_b   1.000
_cell.length_c   1.000
_cell.angle_alpha   90.00
_cell.angle_beta   90.00
_cell.angle_gamma   90.00
#
_symmetry.space_group_name_H-M   'P 1'
#
loop_
_entity.id
_entity.type
_entity.pdbx_description
1 polymer ?
#
loop_
_entity_poly.entity_id
_entity_poly.type
_entity_poly.pdbx_seq_one_letter_code
_entity_poly.pdbx_strand_id
1 'polypeptide(L)' 'MKQIHSTVIFNRDLKRLVKRGKNIKKIQAIVNMLINNIALPQKYRPHKPMGDHYPKWECHIEPDWLLI' A
#
# COMPACT_ATOMS: atom_id res chain seq x y z
N MET A 1 15.09 -7.21 -10.13
CA MET A 1 14.15 -7.16 -8.98
C MET A 1 14.12 -5.75 -8.44
N LYS A 2 12.95 -5.18 -8.16
CA LYS A 2 12.85 -3.89 -7.47
C LYS A 2 13.25 -4.06 -6.00
N GLN A 3 14.02 -3.11 -5.46
CA GLN A 3 14.28 -3.06 -4.02
C GLN A 3 13.10 -2.42 -3.29
N ILE A 4 12.72 -2.99 -2.16
CA ILE A 4 11.65 -2.49 -1.30
C ILE A 4 12.30 -1.63 -0.21
N HIS A 5 11.86 -0.39 -0.10
CA HIS A 5 12.24 0.50 1.00
C HIS A 5 10.99 0.86 1.78
N SER A 6 10.99 0.57 3.09
CA SER A 6 9.90 0.91 4.00
C SER A 6 10.28 2.12 4.85
N THR A 7 9.35 3.05 5.07
CA THR A 7 9.58 4.16 6.01
C THR A 7 9.38 3.72 7.46
N VAL A 8 9.95 4.46 8.41
CA VAL A 8 9.72 4.22 9.86
C VAL A 8 8.23 4.36 10.21
N ILE A 9 7.55 5.30 9.56
CA ILE A 9 6.10 5.54 9.71
C ILE A 9 5.32 4.31 9.24
N PHE A 10 5.63 3.80 8.04
CA PHE A 10 5.01 2.58 7.49
C PHE A 10 5.15 1.40 8.45
N ASN A 11 6.35 1.17 9.00
CA ASN A 11 6.58 0.07 9.92
C ASN A 11 5.79 0.21 11.23
N ARG A 12 5.60 1.44 11.72
CA ARG A 12 4.78 1.74 12.90
C ARG A 12 3.29 1.48 12.61
N ASP A 13 2.80 1.91 11.46
CA ASP A 13 1.39 1.74 11.09
C ASP A 13 1.06 0.29 10.75
N LEU A 14 1.98 -0.43 10.11
CA LEU A 14 1.85 -1.87 9.90
C LEU A 14 1.66 -2.60 11.23
N LYS A 15 2.50 -2.30 12.24
CA LYS A 15 2.36 -2.87 13.59
C LYS A 15 1.01 -2.53 14.22
N ARG A 16 0.50 -1.31 14.05
CA ARG A 16 -0.84 -0.91 14.55
C ARG A 16 -1.96 -1.70 13.86
N LEU A 17 -1.87 -1.91 12.55
CA LEU A 17 -2.83 -2.69 11.77
C LEU A 17 -2.84 -4.16 12.19
N VAL A 18 -1.67 -4.75 12.43
CA VAL A 18 -1.55 -6.11 12.98
C VAL A 18 -2.27 -6.20 14.32
N LYS A 19 -2.01 -5.26 15.24
CA LYS A 19 -2.64 -5.22 16.57
C LYS A 19 -4.17 -5.07 16.51
N ARG A 20 -4.69 -4.42 15.46
CA ARG A 20 -6.13 -4.28 15.20
C ARG A 20 -6.76 -5.52 14.54
N GLY A 21 -5.98 -6.58 14.29
CA GLY A 21 -6.47 -7.82 13.65
C GLY A 21 -6.70 -7.68 12.15
N LYS A 22 -6.14 -6.64 11.50
CA LYS A 22 -6.27 -6.48 10.04
C LYS A 22 -5.46 -7.54 9.30
N ASN A 23 -5.98 -7.98 8.16
CA ASN A 23 -5.35 -9.00 7.34
C ASN A 23 -4.20 -8.43 6.51
N ILE A 24 -2.96 -8.56 7.01
CA ILE A 24 -1.73 -8.07 6.37
C ILE A 24 -1.46 -8.76 5.03
N LYS A 25 -2.00 -9.96 4.79
CA LYS A 25 -1.83 -10.67 3.51
C LYS A 25 -2.33 -9.84 2.32
N LYS A 26 -3.31 -8.94 2.55
CA LYS A 26 -3.79 -8.00 1.53
C LYS A 26 -2.68 -7.03 1.09
N ILE A 27 -1.92 -6.47 2.03
CA ILE A 27 -0.75 -5.61 1.72
C ILE A 27 0.30 -6.42 0.98
N GLN A 28 0.64 -7.61 1.49
CA GLN A 28 1.67 -8.46 0.88
C GLN A 28 1.35 -8.81 -0.57
N ALA A 29 0.08 -9.10 -0.89
CA ALA A 29 -0.34 -9.37 -2.26
C ALA A 29 -0.10 -8.17 -3.19
N ILE A 30 -0.45 -6.95 -2.75
CA ILE A 30 -0.24 -5.72 -3.52
C ILE A 30 1.25 -5.45 -3.71
N VAL A 31 2.04 -5.55 -2.64
CA VAL A 31 3.50 -5.36 -2.69
C VAL A 31 4.14 -6.35 -3.66
N ASN A 32 3.73 -7.62 -3.62
CA ASN A 32 4.20 -8.63 -4.56
C ASN A 32 3.85 -8.27 -6.02
N MET A 33 2.64 -7.79 -6.29
CA MET A 33 2.28 -7.32 -7.63
C MET A 33 3.19 -6.16 -8.08
N LEU A 34 3.43 -5.17 -7.22
CA LEU A 34 4.27 -4.00 -7.52
C LEU A 34 5.73 -4.36 -7.81
N ILE A 35 6.30 -5.30 -7.04
CA ILE A 35 7.68 -5.80 -7.24
C ILE A 35 7.82 -6.51 -8.58
N ASN A 36 6.79 -7.29 -8.96
CA ASN A 36 6.75 -8.05 -10.20
C ASN A 36 6.30 -7.22 -11.42
N ASN A 37 6.13 -5.90 -11.31
CA ASN A 37 5.57 -5.04 -12.35
C ASN A 37 4.17 -5.46 -12.84
N ILE A 38 3.41 -6.15 -12.00
CA ILE A 38 2.03 -6.53 -12.29
C ILE A 38 1.14 -5.32 -12.01
N ALA A 39 0.30 -4.96 -12.99
CA ALA A 39 -0.66 -3.88 -12.83
C ALA A 39 -1.66 -4.19 -11.69
N LEU A 40 -1.91 -3.20 -10.84
CA LEU A 40 -2.88 -3.37 -9.75
C LEU A 40 -4.30 -3.43 -10.32
N PRO A 41 -5.10 -4.43 -9.90
CA PRO A 41 -6.52 -4.49 -10.25
C PRO A 41 -7.28 -3.21 -9.89
N GLN A 42 -8.27 -2.83 -10.72
CA GLN A 42 -9.06 -1.60 -10.55
C GLN A 42 -9.79 -1.50 -9.19
N LYS A 43 -10.07 -2.64 -8.54
CA LYS A 43 -10.63 -2.68 -7.17
C LYS A 43 -9.77 -1.95 -6.13
N TYR A 44 -8.45 -1.86 -6.35
CA TYR A 44 -7.55 -1.12 -5.47
C TYR A 44 -7.47 0.37 -5.79
N ARG A 45 -8.20 0.85 -6.81
CA ARG A 45 -8.27 2.25 -7.25
C ARG A 45 -6.89 2.95 -7.24
N PRO A 46 -5.87 2.40 -7.93
CA PRO A 46 -4.57 3.04 -7.97
C PRO A 46 -4.68 4.41 -8.65
N HIS A 47 -4.33 5.47 -7.94
CA HIS A 47 -4.38 6.83 -8.48
C HIS A 47 -3.27 7.69 -7.90
N LYS A 48 -2.98 8.81 -8.57
CA LYS A 48 -2.09 9.84 -8.05
C LYS A 48 -2.96 10.90 -7.38
N PRO A 49 -2.89 11.09 -6.05
CA PRO A 49 -3.57 12.21 -5.41
C PRO A 49 -3.02 13.52 -5.94
N MET A 50 -3.91 14.51 -6.08
CA MET A 50 -3.54 15.89 -6.38
C MET A 50 -3.37 16.61 -5.02
N GLY A 51 -2.17 17.13 -4.71
CA GLY A 51 -1.87 17.82 -3.44
C GLY A 51 -0.47 17.52 -2.88
N ASP A 52 -0.26 17.75 -1.57
CA ASP A 52 1.04 17.64 -0.87
C ASP A 52 1.68 16.24 -0.92
N HIS A 53 0.89 15.22 -1.26
CA HIS A 53 1.38 13.85 -1.43
C HIS A 53 1.85 13.54 -2.85
N TYR A 54 1.74 14.48 -3.79
CA TYR A 54 2.40 14.37 -5.09
C TYR A 54 3.93 14.31 -4.92
N PRO A 55 4.66 13.42 -5.62
CA PRO A 55 4.23 12.54 -6.72
C PRO A 55 3.93 11.08 -6.31
N LYS A 56 3.50 10.82 -5.07
CA LYS A 56 3.24 9.45 -4.58
C LYS A 56 2.00 8.84 -5.23
N TRP A 57 1.94 7.51 -5.23
CA TRP A 57 0.80 6.75 -5.73
C TRP A 57 0.03 6.19 -4.53
N GLU A 58 -1.29 6.23 -4.60
CA GLU A 58 -2.17 5.70 -3.56
C GLU A 58 -2.99 4.53 -4.09
N CYS A 59 -3.20 3.52 -3.25
CA CYS A 59 -4.15 2.44 -3.53
C CYS A 59 -4.99 2.08 -2.29
N HIS A 60 -6.27 1.80 -2.51
CA HIS A 60 -7.24 1.43 -1.50
C HIS A 60 -7.23 -0.09 -1.29
N ILE A 61 -6.74 -0.55 -0.14
CA ILE A 61 -6.85 -1.96 0.29
C ILE A 61 -8.28 -2.28 0.73
N GLU A 62 -8.88 -1.34 1.45
CA GLU A 62 -10.29 -1.30 1.89
C GLU A 62 -10.77 0.16 1.79
N PRO A 63 -12.09 0.45 1.87
CA PRO A 63 -12.60 1.82 1.83
C PRO A 63 -11.88 2.77 2.82
N ASP A 64 -11.62 2.31 4.05
CA ASP A 64 -10.92 3.06 5.10
C ASP A 64 -9.43 2.68 5.26
N TRP A 65 -8.83 2.01 4.27
CA TRP A 65 -7.45 1.55 4.34
C TRP A 65 -6.68 1.84 3.06
N LEU A 66 -5.80 2.83 3.14
CA LEU A 66 -4.95 3.28 2.05
C LEU A 66 -3.51 2.78 2.21
N LEU A 67 -2.85 2.55 1.08
CA LEU A 67 -1.41 2.34 0.95
C LEU A 67 -0.84 3.44 0.06
N ILE A 68 0.18 4.14 0.58
CA ILE A 68 0.87 5.30 0.00
C ILE A 68 2.37 5.00 -0.12
#